data_AF-A0AAE0A2X2-F1
#
_entry.id   AF-A0AAE0A2X2-F1
#
_cell.length_a   1.000
_cell.length_b   1.000
_cell.length_c   1.000
_cell.angle_alpha   90.00
_cell.angle_beta   90.00
_cell.angle_gamma   90.00
#
_symmetry.space_group_name_H-M   'P 1'
#
loop_
_entity.id
_entity.type
_entity.pdbx_description
1 polymer ?
#
loop_
_entity_poly.entity_id
_entity_poly.type
_entity_poly.pdbx_seq_one_letter_code
_entity_poly.pdbx_strand_id
1 'polypeptide(L)'
;MMLANSTTFPIYPTALPGIEFFKPKYFMTFESTKVAFDGMIGALKDDERHFVGLYGMGRVGKTTLAKVEGNTTKEHKMFNDVVIVVVSQTLNVINIQDQIADLSMKLEEKSEQGRAKRLYLRLRVIIRSS
;
A
#
# COMPACT_ATOMS: atom_id res chain seq x y z
N MET A 1 -5.11 -34.71 8.53
CA MET A 1 -5.21 -35.17 7.13
C MET A 1 -6.56 -34.72 6.58
N MET A 2 -6.55 -33.76 5.66
CA MET A 2 -7.70 -33.43 4.81
C MET A 2 -7.14 -32.95 3.47
N LEU A 3 -7.54 -33.66 2.41
CA LEU A 3 -7.12 -33.46 1.03
C LEU A 3 -8.00 -32.38 0.39
N ALA A 4 -7.41 -31.43 -0.33
CA ALA A 4 -8.13 -30.55 -1.24
C ALA A 4 -7.35 -30.42 -2.56
N ASN A 5 -7.83 -31.23 -3.50
CA ASN A 5 -7.81 -31.13 -4.94
C ASN A 5 -7.63 -29.72 -5.56
N SER A 6 -6.76 -29.71 -6.57
CA SER A 6 -6.38 -28.61 -7.45
C SER A 6 -7.53 -28.00 -8.25
N THR A 7 -7.77 -26.70 -8.10
CA THR A 7 -8.50 -25.87 -9.09
C THR A 7 -7.77 -24.56 -9.33
N THR A 8 -7.30 -24.42 -10.56
CA THR A 8 -6.57 -23.26 -11.12
C THR A 8 -7.47 -22.02 -11.18
N PHE A 9 -7.09 -20.92 -10.51
CA PHE A 9 -7.79 -19.64 -10.66
C PHE A 9 -7.31 -18.89 -11.93
N PRO A 10 -8.23 -18.35 -12.75
CA PRO A 10 -7.89 -17.64 -13.97
C PRO A 10 -7.08 -16.37 -13.69
N ILE A 11 -6.11 -16.07 -14.56
CA ILE A 11 -5.27 -14.88 -14.49
C ILE A 11 -5.97 -13.77 -15.29
N TYR A 12 -6.43 -12.71 -14.62
CA TYR A 12 -6.85 -11.49 -15.30
C TYR A 12 -5.65 -10.53 -15.41
N PRO A 13 -5.30 -10.04 -16.62
CA PRO A 13 -4.20 -9.11 -16.76
C PRO A 13 -4.63 -7.64 -16.60
N THR A 14 -3.67 -6.88 -16.06
CA THR A 14 -3.40 -5.43 -16.18
C THR A 14 -4.34 -4.42 -15.48
N ALA A 15 -3.80 -3.79 -14.43
CA ALA A 15 -4.31 -2.57 -13.85
C ALA A 15 -4.10 -1.39 -14.83
N LEU A 16 -5.14 -0.58 -15.02
CA LEU A 16 -5.14 0.67 -15.78
C LEU A 16 -4.74 1.88 -14.88
N PRO A 17 -4.24 2.99 -15.44
CA PRO A 17 -3.90 4.20 -14.66
C PRO A 17 -5.17 4.99 -14.29
N GLY A 18 -5.26 5.44 -13.04
CA GLY A 18 -6.35 6.31 -12.54
C GLY A 18 -7.36 5.65 -11.59
N ILE A 19 -6.96 4.63 -10.83
CA ILE A 19 -7.90 3.80 -10.07
C ILE A 19 -8.28 4.48 -8.75
N GLU A 20 -9.48 5.05 -8.69
CA GLU A 20 -10.30 4.97 -7.48
C GLU A 20 -10.44 3.49 -7.13
N PHE A 21 -9.76 3.07 -6.06
CA PHE A 21 -9.64 1.66 -5.68
C PHE A 21 -10.94 1.17 -5.07
N PHE A 22 -11.87 0.77 -5.94
CA PHE A 22 -13.07 0.01 -5.60
C PHE A 22 -12.69 -1.12 -4.63
N LYS A 23 -13.28 -1.12 -3.43
CA LYS A 23 -13.41 -2.35 -2.63
C LYS A 23 -13.99 -3.40 -3.58
N PRO A 24 -13.30 -4.52 -3.84
CA PRO A 24 -13.87 -5.57 -4.66
C PRO A 24 -15.25 -5.91 -4.07
N LYS A 25 -16.28 -5.98 -4.91
CA LYS A 25 -17.67 -6.27 -4.51
C LYS A 25 -17.82 -7.53 -3.65
N TYR A 26 -16.76 -8.35 -3.58
CA TYR A 26 -16.66 -9.63 -2.90
C TYR A 26 -15.41 -9.77 -2.01
N PHE A 27 -14.81 -8.68 -1.51
CA PHE A 27 -13.77 -8.82 -0.49
C PHE A 27 -14.41 -9.27 0.83
N MET A 28 -14.45 -10.59 1.04
CA MET A 28 -14.81 -11.15 2.34
C MET A 28 -13.62 -11.02 3.27
N THR A 29 -13.80 -10.23 4.32
CA THR A 29 -12.89 -10.18 5.46
C THR A 29 -13.03 -11.47 6.26
N PHE A 30 -11.96 -12.26 6.33
CA PHE A 30 -11.87 -13.39 7.27
C PHE A 30 -11.40 -12.88 8.64
N GLU A 31 -11.73 -13.60 9.71
CA GLU A 31 -11.23 -13.26 11.05
C GLU A 31 -9.70 -13.16 11.09
N SER A 32 -9.01 -14.09 10.42
CA SER A 32 -7.54 -14.07 10.29
C SER A 32 -7.01 -12.79 9.63
N THR A 33 -7.79 -12.24 8.69
CA THR A 33 -7.45 -11.04 7.94
C THR A 33 -7.63 -9.79 8.81
N LYS A 34 -8.69 -9.77 9.62
CA LYS A 34 -8.94 -8.72 10.62
C LYS A 34 -7.86 -8.71 11.70
N VAL A 35 -7.50 -9.87 12.25
CA VAL A 35 -6.43 -9.98 13.25
C VAL A 35 -5.09 -9.48 12.70
N ALA A 36 -4.77 -9.83 11.44
CA ALA A 36 -3.56 -9.33 10.79
C ALA A 36 -3.58 -7.80 10.59
N PHE A 37 -4.74 -7.24 10.27
CA PHE A 37 -4.92 -5.79 10.14
C PHE A 37 -4.79 -5.06 11.49
N ASP A 38 -5.51 -5.51 12.52
CA ASP A 38 -5.47 -4.91 13.84
C ASP A 38 -4.04 -4.92 14.41
N GLY A 39 -3.31 -6.02 14.18
CA GLY A 39 -1.89 -6.11 14.51
C GLY A 39 -1.01 -5.15 13.71
N MET A 40 -1.28 -4.96 12.42
CA MET A 40 -0.55 -4.01 11.57
C MET A 40 -0.78 -2.56 12.00
N ILE A 41 -2.04 -2.16 12.20
CA ILE A 41 -2.37 -0.79 12.65
C ILE A 41 -1.87 -0.55 14.06
N GLY A 42 -2.01 -1.53 14.96
CA GLY A 42 -1.44 -1.44 16.31
C GLY A 42 0.07 -1.21 16.26
N ALA A 43 0.78 -1.93 15.40
CA ALA A 43 2.22 -1.74 15.20
C ALA A 43 2.58 -0.42 14.52
N LEU A 44 1.72 0.16 13.67
CA LEU A 44 1.98 1.47 13.03
C LEU A 44 1.60 2.67 13.92
N LYS A 45 0.86 2.45 15.01
CA LYS A 45 0.58 3.46 16.05
C LYS A 45 1.68 3.54 17.11
N ASP A 46 2.60 2.58 17.11
CA ASP A 46 3.76 2.56 17.98
C ASP A 46 4.85 3.43 17.34
N ASP A 47 5.21 4.53 18.01
CA ASP A 47 6.17 5.52 17.49
C ASP A 47 7.57 4.93 17.26
N GLU A 48 7.89 3.77 17.87
CA GLU A 48 9.15 3.07 17.66
C GLU A 48 9.16 2.20 16.39
N ARG A 49 7.99 1.98 15.76
CA ARG A 49 7.83 1.08 14.61
C ARG A 49 7.41 1.83 13.36
N HIS A 50 8.34 1.94 12.41
CA HIS A 50 8.11 2.69 11.18
C HIS A 50 7.70 1.81 9.97
N PHE A 51 7.70 0.48 10.10
CA PHE A 51 7.41 -0.43 9.00
C PHE A 51 6.76 -1.74 9.47
N VAL A 52 5.75 -2.20 8.70
CA VAL A 52 5.14 -3.53 8.85
C VAL A 52 5.09 -4.21 7.49
N GLY A 53 5.55 -5.48 7.43
CA GLY A 53 5.57 -6.27 6.20
C GLY A 53 4.63 -7.47 6.25
N LEU A 54 3.90 -7.71 5.16
CA LEU A 54 3.13 -8.93 4.95
C LEU A 54 3.93 -9.93 4.09
N TYR A 55 4.33 -11.06 4.65
CA TYR A 55 5.02 -12.13 3.93
C TYR A 55 4.22 -13.44 3.93
N GLY A 56 4.49 -14.33 2.97
CA GLY A 56 3.83 -15.63 2.88
C GLY A 56 3.72 -16.15 1.45
N MET A 57 3.06 -17.30 1.29
CA MET A 57 2.88 -17.99 0.01
C MET A 57 2.27 -17.10 -1.09
N GLY A 58 2.65 -17.31 -2.34
CA GLY A 58 2.15 -16.52 -3.47
C GLY A 58 0.62 -16.60 -3.61
N ARG A 59 0.01 -15.53 -4.16
CA ARG A 59 -1.43 -15.45 -4.50
C ARG A 59 -2.43 -15.62 -3.34
N VAL A 60 -1.99 -15.64 -2.09
CA VAL A 60 -2.88 -15.70 -0.90
C VAL A 60 -3.59 -14.37 -0.55
N GLY A 61 -3.53 -13.37 -1.43
CA GLY A 61 -4.25 -12.09 -1.23
C GLY A 61 -3.53 -11.03 -0.38
N LYS A 62 -2.23 -11.18 -0.07
CA LYS A 62 -1.47 -10.17 0.72
C LYS A 62 -1.56 -8.75 0.17
N THR A 63 -1.37 -8.58 -1.14
CA THR A 63 -1.48 -7.28 -1.80
C THR A 63 -2.91 -6.76 -1.78
N THR A 64 -3.90 -7.65 -1.88
CA THR A 64 -5.31 -7.28 -1.77
C THR A 64 -5.63 -6.78 -0.38
N LEU A 65 -5.11 -7.45 0.65
CA LEU A 65 -5.26 -7.04 2.04
C LEU A 65 -4.67 -5.65 2.28
N ALA A 66 -3.40 -5.44 1.92
CA ALA A 66 -2.75 -4.13 2.07
C ALA A 66 -3.52 -3.00 1.36
N LYS A 67 -4.13 -3.27 0.20
CA LYS A 67 -4.93 -2.31 -0.55
C LYS A 67 -6.25 -1.97 0.13
N VAL A 68 -7.03 -2.99 0.49
CA VAL A 68 -8.33 -2.79 1.15
C VAL A 68 -8.13 -2.03 2.45
N GLU A 69 -7.11 -2.39 3.21
CA GLU A 69 -6.84 -1.78 4.50
C GLU A 69 -6.24 -0.38 4.39
N GLY A 70 -5.37 -0.13 3.40
CA GLY A 70 -4.90 1.23 3.10
C GLY A 70 -6.07 2.17 2.80
N ASN A 71 -7.08 1.71 2.06
CA ASN A 71 -8.30 2.48 1.80
C ASN A 71 -9.14 2.67 3.07
N THR A 72 -9.39 1.61 3.84
CA THR A 72 -10.12 1.67 5.12
C THR A 72 -9.48 2.68 6.08
N THR A 73 -8.15 2.68 6.17
CA THR A 73 -7.37 3.59 7.02
C THR A 73 -7.53 5.06 6.56
N LYS A 74 -7.56 5.29 5.25
CA LYS A 74 -7.82 6.60 4.64
C LYS A 74 -9.28 7.06 4.88
N GLU A 75 -10.26 6.17 4.73
CA GLU A 75 -11.69 6.42 5.00
C GLU A 75 -11.92 6.79 6.47
N HIS A 76 -11.29 6.07 7.40
CA HIS A 76 -11.41 6.31 8.83
C HIS A 76 -10.46 7.36 9.39
N LYS A 77 -9.64 8.00 8.54
CA LYS A 77 -8.66 9.04 8.92
C LYS A 77 -7.78 8.63 10.10
N MET A 78 -7.33 7.37 10.12
CA MET A 78 -6.48 6.86 11.21
C MET A 78 -5.06 7.47 11.19
N PHE A 79 -4.64 7.97 10.03
CA PHE A 79 -3.43 8.77 9.86
C PHE A 79 -3.78 10.07 9.12
N ASN A 80 -2.98 11.12 9.34
CA ASN A 80 -3.15 12.42 8.69
C ASN A 80 -3.00 12.30 7.17
N ASP A 81 -2.01 11.50 6.73
CA ASP A 81 -1.70 11.28 5.34
C ASP A 81 -1.50 9.78 5.08
N VAL A 82 -2.15 9.26 4.04
CA VAL A 82 -2.03 7.86 3.60
C VAL A 82 -1.78 7.83 2.10
N VAL A 83 -0.68 7.18 1.70
CA VAL A 83 -0.34 6.94 0.29
C VAL A 83 -0.14 5.44 0.06
N ILE A 84 -0.71 4.93 -1.04
CA ILE A 84 -0.53 3.54 -1.46
C ILE A 84 0.35 3.56 -2.70
N VAL A 85 1.53 2.95 -2.60
CA VAL A 85 2.50 2.91 -3.69
C VAL A 85 2.62 1.47 -4.21
N VAL A 86 2.43 1.29 -5.51
CA VAL A 86 2.63 0.01 -6.17
C VAL A 86 4.03 -0.06 -6.77
N VAL A 87 4.82 -1.04 -6.30
CA VAL A 87 6.15 -1.33 -6.82
C VAL A 87 6.07 -2.61 -7.66
N SER A 88 6.29 -2.48 -8.97
CA SER A 88 6.37 -3.61 -9.90
C SER A 88 7.77 -4.21 -9.94
N GLN A 89 7.87 -5.45 -10.41
CA GLN A 89 9.14 -6.15 -10.58
C GLN A 89 10.07 -5.41 -11.56
N THR A 90 9.51 -4.90 -12.65
CA THR A 90 10.17 -3.87 -13.46
C THR A 90 10.06 -2.55 -12.73
N LEU A 91 11.17 -2.04 -12.21
CA LEU A 91 11.19 -0.82 -11.42
C LEU A 91 10.98 0.39 -12.34
N ASN A 92 9.98 1.23 -12.01
CA ASN A 92 9.78 2.54 -12.60
C ASN A 92 9.86 3.59 -11.49
N VAL A 93 11.07 4.11 -11.27
CA VAL A 93 11.37 5.03 -10.17
C VAL A 93 10.57 6.32 -10.30
N ILE A 94 10.45 6.86 -11.51
CA ILE A 94 9.65 8.06 -11.82
C ILE A 94 8.20 7.87 -11.36
N ASN A 95 7.56 6.77 -11.77
CA ASN A 95 6.17 6.48 -11.40
C ASN A 95 5.99 6.22 -9.89
N ILE A 96 6.98 5.63 -9.22
CA ILE A 96 6.97 5.46 -7.76
C ILE A 96 7.04 6.82 -7.07
N GLN A 97 7.91 7.71 -7.55
CA GLN A 97 8.05 9.06 -7.01
C GLN A 97 6.78 9.89 -7.24
N ASP A 98 6.13 9.75 -8.40
CA ASP A 98 4.85 10.40 -8.69
C ASP A 98 3.74 9.91 -7.75
N GLN A 99 3.64 8.60 -7.52
CA GLN A 99 2.67 8.06 -6.53
C GLN A 99 2.93 8.58 -5.12
N ILE A 100 4.19 8.74 -4.69
CA ILE A 100 4.50 9.32 -3.37
C ILE A 100 4.14 10.82 -3.33
N ALA A 101 4.23 11.52 -4.46
CA ALA A 101 3.86 12.93 -4.57
C ALA A 101 2.37 13.20 -4.33
N ASP A 102 1.51 12.18 -4.43
CA ASP A 102 0.08 12.26 -4.09
C ASP A 102 -0.18 12.65 -2.61
N LEU A 103 0.86 12.65 -1.76
CA LEU A 103 0.88 13.29 -0.42
C LEU A 103 0.80 14.84 -0.49
N SER A 104 0.07 15.38 -1.46
CA SER A 104 -0.15 16.82 -1.68
C SER A 104 1.09 17.62 -2.08
N MET A 105 1.92 17.10 -2.99
CA MET A 105 3.01 17.87 -3.61
C MET A 105 3.10 17.66 -5.12
N LYS A 106 3.60 18.68 -5.82
CA LYS A 106 3.96 18.55 -7.24
C LYS A 106 5.47 18.35 -7.37
N LEU A 107 5.86 17.41 -8.21
CA LEU A 107 7.25 17.20 -8.62
C LEU A 107 7.46 17.89 -9.97
N GLU A 108 8.26 18.96 -9.98
CA GLU A 108 8.59 19.73 -11.19
C GLU A 108 9.93 19.27 -11.79
N GLU A 109 10.73 18.58 -10.99
CA GLU A 109 12.02 18.05 -11.39
C GLU A 109 11.85 16.92 -12.43
N LYS A 110 12.63 17.01 -13.53
CA LYS A 110 12.63 15.99 -14.59
C LYS A 110 13.53 14.79 -14.28
N SER A 111 14.54 14.99 -13.43
CA SER A 111 15.48 13.95 -13.03
C SER A 111 14.97 13.15 -11.82
N GLU A 112 15.21 11.84 -11.80
CA GLU A 112 14.93 10.97 -10.65
C GLU A 112 15.56 11.48 -9.34
N GLN A 113 16.80 11.99 -9.41
CA GLN A 113 17.54 12.49 -8.24
C GLN A 113 16.93 13.77 -7.67
N GLY A 114 16.57 14.73 -8.53
CA GLY A 114 15.89 15.96 -8.13
C GLY A 114 14.55 15.67 -7.46
N ARG A 115 13.77 14.77 -8.05
CA ARG A 115 12.50 14.28 -7.48
C ARG A 115 12.69 13.63 -6.11
N ALA A 116 13.67 12.73 -5.98
CA ALA A 116 13.99 12.08 -4.70
C ALA A 116 14.36 13.10 -3.61
N LYS A 117 15.18 14.11 -3.94
CA LYS A 117 15.56 15.19 -3.02
C LYS A 117 14.35 15.98 -2.56
N ARG A 118 13.42 16.31 -3.47
CA ARG A 118 12.17 17.02 -3.16
C ARG A 118 11.28 16.21 -2.22
N LEU A 119 11.07 14.93 -2.52
CA LEU A 119 10.31 14.01 -1.66
C LEU A 119 10.91 13.93 -0.26
N TYR A 120 12.23 13.75 -0.15
CA TYR A 120 12.92 13.66 1.13
C TYR A 120 12.74 14.91 2.00
N LEU A 121 12.88 16.11 1.41
CA LEU A 121 12.68 17.36 2.15
C LEU A 121 11.25 17.47 2.68
N ARG A 122 10.25 17.05 1.90
CA ARG A 122 8.85 17.09 2.32
C ARG A 122 8.53 16.09 3.42
N LEU A 123 8.92 14.82 3.23
CA LEU A 123 8.65 13.76 4.21
C LEU A 123 9.36 14.02 5.54
N ARG A 124 10.56 14.62 5.51
CA ARG A 124 11.26 15.04 6.74
C ARG A 124 10.51 16.08 7.57
N VAL A 125 9.73 16.95 6.93
CA VAL A 125 8.92 17.94 7.64
C VAL A 125 7.70 17.24 8.28
N ILE A 126 7.09 16.29 7.57
CA ILE A 126 5.93 15.52 8.06
C ILE A 126 6.32 14.69 9.30
N ILE A 127 7.43 13.94 9.23
CA ILE A 127 7.87 13.06 10.33
C ILE A 127 8.28 13.84 11.60
N ARG A 128 8.69 15.11 11.49
CA ARG A 128 9.07 15.94 12.65
C ARG A 128 7.90 16.70 13.29
N SER A 129 6.74 16.78 12.62
CA SER A 129 5.62 17.62 13.04
C SER A 129 4.45 16.82 13.64
N SER A 130 4.63 15.51 13.80
CA SER A 130 3.68 14.58 14.42
C SER A 130 4.31 13.98 15.66
#